data_AF-A0A9W7A2N2-F1
#
_entry.id   AF-A0A9W7A2N2-F1
#
_cell.length_a   1.000
_cell.length_b   1.000
_cell.length_c   1.000
_cell.angle_alpha   90.00
_cell.angle_beta   90.00
_cell.angle_gamma   90.00
#
_symmetry.space_group_name_H-M   'P 1'
#
loop_
_entity.id
_entity.type
_entity.pdbx_description
1 polymer ?
#
loop_
_entity_poly.entity_id
_entity_poly.type
_entity_poly.pdbx_seq_one_letter_code
_entity_poly.pdbx_strand_id
1 'polypeptide(L)'
;MRPTLALFLVLFFDFFAFTLTFCVDNMYGLFIAFFCFGTFATFASATTNLKDTSTCIKDIASASADIAEAGVTIASAISDCSTYDDQCVSDITSITDSMNDAANHLNNAVTDCGGSENEECANDILATIDDVTEASTAITNAVLDCQNSGFKCTQDILMATKALSEAGLDILHATQDC
;
A
#
# COMPACT_ATOMS: atom_id res chain seq x y z
N MET A 1 -5.18 9.89 23.73
CA MET A 1 -6.06 9.53 22.59
C MET A 1 -7.52 9.90 22.89
N ARG A 2 -8.21 10.58 21.96
CA ARG A 2 -9.68 10.78 22.06
C ARG A 2 -10.40 9.55 21.46
N PRO A 3 -11.42 9.00 22.14
CA PRO A 3 -12.06 7.72 21.74
C PRO A 3 -12.81 7.77 20.40
N THR A 4 -13.00 8.95 19.81
CA THR A 4 -13.69 9.12 18.52
C THR A 4 -12.80 8.84 17.31
N LEU A 5 -11.47 8.93 17.44
CA LEU A 5 -10.55 8.72 16.31
C LEU A 5 -10.28 7.23 16.06
N ALA A 6 -10.02 6.49 17.14
CA ALA A 6 -9.84 5.03 17.09
C ALA A 6 -11.09 4.33 16.53
N LEU A 7 -12.29 4.83 16.88
CA LEU A 7 -13.54 4.26 16.37
C LEU A 7 -13.71 4.47 14.86
N PHE A 8 -13.23 5.61 14.32
CA PHE A 8 -13.33 5.90 12.89
C PHE A 8 -12.34 5.06 12.07
N LEU A 9 -11.14 4.85 12.61
CA LEU A 9 -10.11 3.98 12.03
C LEU A 9 -10.53 2.50 12.02
N VAL A 10 -11.07 2.00 13.13
CA VAL A 10 -11.57 0.61 13.22
C VAL A 10 -12.75 0.39 12.28
N LEU A 11 -13.67 1.35 12.15
CA LEU A 11 -14.80 1.23 11.22
C LEU A 11 -14.37 1.32 9.74
N PHE A 12 -13.31 2.09 9.44
CA PHE A 12 -12.71 2.12 8.12
C PHE A 12 -12.00 0.80 7.80
N PHE A 13 -11.36 0.19 8.79
CA PHE A 13 -10.67 -1.11 8.67
C PHE A 13 -11.63 -2.28 8.55
N ASP A 14 -12.69 -2.33 9.35
CA ASP A 14 -13.75 -3.34 9.21
C ASP A 14 -14.39 -3.24 7.83
N PHE A 15 -14.57 -2.03 7.30
CA PHE A 15 -15.02 -1.84 5.93
C PHE A 15 -13.96 -2.32 4.92
N PHE A 16 -12.68 -1.98 5.10
CA PHE A 16 -11.60 -2.40 4.21
C PHE A 16 -11.41 -3.92 4.17
N ALA A 17 -11.35 -4.60 5.33
CA ALA A 17 -11.22 -6.05 5.44
C ALA A 17 -12.45 -6.79 4.87
N PHE A 18 -13.65 -6.25 5.07
CA PHE A 18 -14.87 -6.79 4.48
C PHE A 18 -14.92 -6.59 2.96
N THR A 19 -14.38 -5.48 2.47
CA THR A 19 -14.30 -5.20 1.03
C THR A 19 -13.18 -6.00 0.36
N LEU A 20 -12.04 -6.22 1.02
CA LEU A 20 -10.93 -7.05 0.53
C LEU A 20 -11.35 -8.52 0.40
N THR A 21 -12.06 -9.05 1.41
CA THR A 21 -12.60 -10.43 1.37
C THR A 21 -13.61 -10.60 0.23
N PHE A 22 -14.46 -9.60 -0.01
CA PHE A 22 -15.37 -9.59 -1.18
C PHE A 22 -14.67 -9.34 -2.53
N CYS A 23 -13.53 -8.63 -2.54
CA CYS A 23 -12.73 -8.34 -3.73
C CYS A 23 -12.00 -9.62 -4.24
N VAL A 24 -11.55 -10.53 -3.34
CA VAL A 24 -10.86 -11.79 -3.74
C VAL A 24 -11.83 -12.90 -4.19
N ASP A 25 -13.00 -13.02 -3.56
CA ASP A 25 -13.94 -14.12 -3.87
C ASP A 25 -14.82 -13.86 -5.11
N ASN A 26 -14.87 -12.64 -5.64
CA ASN A 26 -15.77 -12.25 -6.72
C ASN A 26 -15.04 -11.53 -7.88
N MET A 27 -14.04 -12.20 -8.43
CA MET A 27 -13.20 -11.77 -9.56
C MET A 27 -13.93 -11.78 -10.92
N TYR A 28 -15.18 -11.33 -10.97
CA TYR A 28 -15.99 -11.28 -12.21
C TYR A 28 -16.56 -9.89 -12.54
N GLY A 29 -16.09 -8.81 -11.90
CA GLY A 29 -16.55 -7.46 -12.22
C GLY A 29 -15.52 -6.37 -11.95
N LEU A 30 -14.94 -5.85 -13.04
CA LEU A 30 -14.04 -4.67 -13.13
C LEU A 30 -14.56 -3.42 -12.39
N PHE A 31 -15.84 -3.39 -12.01
CA PHE A 31 -16.50 -2.27 -11.32
C PHE A 31 -16.35 -2.26 -9.80
N ILE A 32 -15.95 -3.36 -9.15
CA ILE A 32 -15.84 -3.41 -7.67
C ILE A 32 -14.46 -2.96 -7.18
N ALA A 33 -13.40 -3.13 -7.98
CA ALA A 33 -12.05 -2.64 -7.68
C ALA A 33 -12.01 -1.11 -7.47
N PHE A 34 -12.85 -0.36 -8.18
CA PHE A 34 -12.98 1.10 -8.04
C PHE A 34 -13.49 1.54 -6.66
N PHE A 35 -14.26 0.69 -5.95
CA PHE A 35 -14.72 0.95 -4.59
C PHE A 35 -13.75 0.47 -3.51
N CYS A 36 -12.86 -0.49 -3.82
CA CYS A 36 -11.82 -0.98 -2.90
C CYS A 36 -10.69 0.09 -2.72
N PHE A 37 -10.37 0.90 -3.74
CA PHE A 37 -9.30 1.93 -3.66
C PHE A 37 -9.79 3.38 -3.47
N GLY A 38 -11.06 3.69 -3.77
CA GLY A 38 -11.58 5.06 -3.81
C GLY A 38 -11.69 5.80 -2.47
N THR A 39 -11.50 5.13 -1.33
CA THR A 39 -11.63 5.75 0.00
C THR A 39 -10.30 6.18 0.63
N PHE A 40 -9.15 5.90 0.01
CA PHE A 40 -7.84 6.32 0.55
C PHE A 40 -7.62 7.84 0.53
N ALA A 41 -8.34 8.57 -0.34
CA ALA A 41 -8.12 10.01 -0.56
C ALA A 41 -8.62 10.93 0.57
N THR A 42 -9.23 10.43 1.65
CA THR A 42 -9.78 11.28 2.73
C THR A 42 -9.09 11.13 4.09
N PHE A 43 -7.91 10.50 4.16
CA PHE A 43 -7.15 10.39 5.42
C PHE A 43 -6.36 11.64 5.84
N ALA A 44 -6.32 12.68 4.99
CA ALA A 44 -5.50 13.86 5.19
C ALA A 44 -5.97 14.85 6.28
N SER A 45 -6.84 14.48 7.23
CA SER A 45 -7.38 15.46 8.20
C SER A 45 -7.63 14.91 9.61
N ALA A 46 -6.61 14.30 10.22
CA ALA A 46 -6.71 13.89 11.61
C ALA A 46 -5.39 13.96 12.40
N THR A 47 -4.50 14.93 12.15
CA THR A 47 -3.25 15.09 12.93
C THR A 47 -3.15 16.50 13.54
N THR A 48 -3.80 16.72 14.69
CA THR A 48 -3.70 17.98 15.44
C THR A 48 -2.95 17.80 16.77
N ASN A 49 -1.71 17.29 16.74
CA ASN A 49 -0.74 17.41 17.85
C ASN A 49 0.71 17.06 17.44
N LEU A 50 1.07 17.33 16.19
CA LEU A 50 2.39 17.05 15.65
C LEU A 50 3.34 18.23 15.96
N LYS A 51 4.25 18.03 16.90
CA LYS A 51 5.24 19.02 17.35
C LYS A 51 6.48 18.86 16.47
N ASP A 52 6.61 19.67 15.42
CA ASP A 52 7.71 19.66 14.44
C ASP A 52 7.84 18.37 13.59
N THR A 53 6.79 17.55 13.54
CA THR A 53 6.67 16.30 12.75
C THR A 53 6.11 16.53 11.33
N SER A 54 6.23 17.74 10.78
CA SER A 54 5.60 18.10 9.51
C SER A 54 6.23 17.41 8.29
N THR A 55 7.52 17.08 8.34
CA THR A 55 8.21 16.37 7.25
C THR A 55 8.02 14.86 7.39
N CYS A 56 8.22 14.30 8.59
CA CYS A 56 7.89 12.93 8.96
C CYS A 56 6.50 12.48 8.43
N ILE A 57 5.45 13.22 8.81
CA ILE A 57 4.07 12.83 8.45
C ILE A 57 3.78 13.10 6.97
N LYS A 58 4.47 14.08 6.37
CA LYS A 58 4.39 14.29 4.94
C LYS A 58 5.03 13.13 4.18
N ASP A 59 6.15 12.60 4.65
CA ASP A 59 6.80 11.45 4.03
C ASP A 59 5.97 10.18 4.18
N ILE A 60 5.38 9.91 5.35
CA ILE A 60 4.42 8.79 5.52
C ILE A 60 3.22 8.96 4.58
N ALA A 61 2.67 10.18 4.47
CA ALA A 61 1.54 10.45 3.58
C ALA A 61 1.91 10.30 2.09
N SER A 62 3.11 10.73 1.69
CA SER A 62 3.63 10.51 0.34
C SER A 62 3.79 9.02 0.05
N ALA A 63 4.44 8.27 0.93
CA ALA A 63 4.58 6.82 0.77
C ALA A 63 3.21 6.11 0.65
N SER A 64 2.23 6.55 1.45
CA SER A 64 0.86 6.05 1.37
C SER A 64 0.23 6.30 0.00
N ALA A 65 0.47 7.47 -0.59
CA ALA A 65 -0.04 7.82 -1.91
C ALA A 65 0.61 6.96 -3.00
N ASP A 66 1.92 6.74 -2.92
CA ASP A 66 2.66 5.92 -3.88
C ASP A 66 2.23 4.44 -3.81
N ILE A 67 2.03 3.90 -2.60
CA ILE A 67 1.47 2.55 -2.39
C ILE A 67 0.06 2.43 -2.98
N ALA A 68 -0.78 3.46 -2.80
CA ALA A 68 -2.12 3.49 -3.37
C ALA A 68 -2.08 3.53 -4.91
N GLU A 69 -1.17 4.32 -5.50
CA GLU A 69 -0.95 4.38 -6.95
C GLU A 69 -0.45 3.03 -7.50
N ALA A 70 0.48 2.37 -6.81
CA ALA A 70 0.92 1.02 -7.14
C ALA A 70 -0.26 0.03 -7.13
N GLY A 71 -1.11 0.09 -6.10
CA GLY A 71 -2.31 -0.76 -5.98
C GLY A 71 -3.31 -0.56 -7.13
N VAL A 72 -3.56 0.69 -7.56
CA VAL A 72 -4.38 0.99 -8.73
C VAL A 72 -3.76 0.43 -10.00
N THR A 73 -2.44 0.59 -10.16
CA THR A 73 -1.73 0.14 -11.36
C THR A 73 -1.66 -1.39 -11.44
N ILE A 74 -1.57 -2.10 -10.31
CA ILE A 74 -1.68 -3.58 -10.26
C ILE A 74 -3.01 -4.03 -10.87
N ALA A 75 -4.11 -3.34 -10.59
CA ALA A 75 -5.42 -3.70 -11.14
C ALA A 75 -5.45 -3.58 -12.67
N SER A 76 -4.80 -2.55 -13.23
CA SER A 76 -4.62 -2.39 -14.68
C SER A 76 -3.70 -3.47 -15.26
N ALA A 77 -2.57 -3.73 -14.60
CA ALA A 77 -1.61 -4.73 -15.04
C ALA A 77 -2.23 -6.13 -15.14
N ILE A 78 -3.11 -6.52 -14.21
CA ILE A 78 -3.85 -7.81 -14.28
C ILE A 78 -4.64 -7.94 -15.59
N SER A 79 -5.30 -6.86 -16.03
CA SER A 79 -6.07 -6.83 -17.27
C SER A 79 -5.15 -6.94 -18.48
N ASP A 80 -4.11 -6.10 -18.51
CA ASP A 80 -3.30 -5.88 -19.72
C ASP A 80 -2.26 -6.99 -19.92
N CYS A 81 -1.81 -7.62 -18.82
CA CYS A 81 -0.95 -8.80 -18.86
C CYS A 81 -1.65 -10.08 -19.34
N SER A 82 -2.96 -10.07 -19.53
CA SER A 82 -3.66 -11.23 -20.12
C SER A 82 -3.31 -11.44 -21.60
N THR A 83 -2.88 -10.38 -22.30
CA THR A 83 -2.54 -10.39 -23.73
C THR A 83 -1.05 -10.25 -24.04
N TYR A 84 -0.21 -9.99 -23.02
CA TYR A 84 1.23 -9.73 -23.17
C TYR A 84 1.57 -8.64 -24.18
N ASP A 85 0.89 -7.52 -24.08
CA ASP A 85 1.24 -6.33 -24.85
C ASP A 85 2.32 -5.50 -24.12
N ASP A 86 2.79 -4.48 -24.81
CA ASP A 86 3.72 -3.50 -24.25
C ASP A 86 3.11 -2.74 -23.04
N GLN A 87 1.78 -2.75 -22.90
CA GLN A 87 1.07 -2.08 -21.80
C GLN A 87 1.26 -2.82 -20.48
N CYS A 88 1.20 -4.15 -20.47
CA CYS A 88 1.56 -4.98 -19.31
C CYS A 88 2.94 -4.62 -18.74
N VAL A 89 3.96 -4.53 -19.61
CA VAL A 89 5.34 -4.17 -19.20
C VAL A 89 5.39 -2.74 -18.66
N SER A 90 4.67 -1.81 -19.31
CA SER A 90 4.56 -0.42 -18.86
C SER A 90 3.94 -0.32 -17.46
N ASP A 91 2.83 -1.03 -17.21
CA ASP A 91 2.12 -0.98 -15.93
C ASP A 91 2.99 -1.56 -14.80
N ILE A 92 3.64 -2.70 -15.04
CA ILE A 92 4.61 -3.31 -14.12
C ILE A 92 5.76 -2.36 -13.77
N THR A 93 6.29 -1.66 -14.78
CA THR A 93 7.37 -0.70 -14.56
C THR A 93 6.88 0.45 -13.68
N SER A 94 5.69 0.98 -13.96
CA SER A 94 5.07 2.03 -13.14
C SER A 94 4.80 1.59 -11.70
N ILE A 95 4.35 0.34 -11.48
CA ILE A 95 4.19 -0.22 -10.14
C ILE A 95 5.54 -0.23 -9.41
N THR A 96 6.60 -0.68 -10.07
CA THR A 96 7.93 -0.76 -9.48
C THR A 96 8.47 0.62 -9.11
N ASP A 97 8.24 1.62 -9.98
CA ASP A 97 8.62 3.01 -9.72
C ASP A 97 7.88 3.58 -8.50
N SER A 98 6.55 3.39 -8.41
CA SER A 98 5.77 3.80 -7.24
C SER A 98 6.23 3.11 -5.96
N MET A 99 6.55 1.80 -5.99
CA MET A 99 7.07 1.11 -4.81
C MET A 99 8.45 1.63 -4.37
N ASN A 100 9.31 2.00 -5.32
CA ASN A 100 10.60 2.61 -5.02
C ASN A 100 10.45 4.00 -4.40
N ASP A 101 9.54 4.82 -4.93
CA ASP A 101 9.23 6.13 -4.39
C ASP A 101 8.64 6.01 -2.97
N ALA A 102 7.73 5.06 -2.75
CA ALA A 102 7.20 4.73 -1.43
C ALA A 102 8.33 4.37 -0.44
N ALA A 103 9.23 3.47 -0.83
CA ALA A 103 10.37 3.07 0.00
C ALA A 103 11.29 4.26 0.30
N ASN A 104 11.54 5.15 -0.66
CA ASN A 104 12.34 6.36 -0.45
C ASN A 104 11.68 7.29 0.56
N HIS A 105 10.37 7.51 0.45
CA HIS A 105 9.60 8.30 1.40
C HIS A 105 9.60 7.68 2.80
N LEU A 106 9.42 6.36 2.92
CA LEU A 106 9.49 5.68 4.21
C LEU A 106 10.89 5.79 4.84
N ASN A 107 11.97 5.67 4.06
CA ASN A 107 13.33 5.86 4.57
C ASN A 107 13.57 7.29 5.09
N ASN A 108 13.01 8.29 4.40
CA ASN A 108 13.03 9.68 4.88
C ASN A 108 12.20 9.80 6.17
N ALA A 109 11.03 9.18 6.23
CA ALA A 109 10.20 9.15 7.43
C ALA A 109 10.94 8.49 8.61
N VAL A 110 11.68 7.38 8.43
CA VAL A 110 12.51 6.80 9.51
C VAL A 110 13.51 7.84 10.03
N THR A 111 14.12 8.63 9.15
CA THR A 111 15.10 9.66 9.55
C THR A 111 14.42 10.83 10.27
N ASP A 112 13.26 11.25 9.80
CA ASP A 112 12.54 12.43 10.27
C ASP A 112 11.69 12.17 11.52
N CYS A 113 11.14 10.95 11.63
CA CYS A 113 10.33 10.51 12.76
C CYS A 113 11.16 9.76 13.81
N GLY A 114 12.16 8.97 13.39
CA GLY A 114 12.96 8.08 14.22
C GLY A 114 14.07 8.77 15.02
N GLY A 115 13.84 10.00 15.47
CA GLY A 115 14.66 10.60 16.52
C GLY A 115 14.71 9.68 17.76
N SER A 116 15.73 9.84 18.60
CA SER A 116 16.01 8.96 19.76
C SER A 116 14.90 8.84 20.81
N GLU A 117 13.76 9.51 20.65
CA GLU A 117 12.63 9.51 21.58
C GLU A 117 11.42 8.70 21.09
N ASN A 118 11.41 8.18 19.85
CA ASN A 118 10.26 7.46 19.29
C ASN A 118 10.62 6.17 18.54
N GLU A 119 11.08 5.16 19.30
CA GLU A 119 11.46 3.85 18.75
C GLU A 119 10.26 3.08 18.15
N GLU A 120 9.05 3.25 18.71
CA GLU A 120 7.82 2.57 18.22
C GLU A 120 7.48 3.03 16.80
N CYS A 121 7.38 4.34 16.58
CA CYS A 121 7.20 4.94 15.26
C CYS A 121 8.25 4.48 14.23
N ALA A 122 9.53 4.44 14.61
CA ALA A 122 10.59 3.98 13.71
C ALA A 122 10.44 2.50 13.34
N ASN A 123 10.04 1.65 14.29
CA ASN A 123 9.82 0.23 14.04
C ASN A 123 8.63 -0.03 13.11
N ASP A 124 7.53 0.72 13.27
CA ASP A 124 6.36 0.60 12.40
C ASP A 124 6.67 1.04 10.95
N ILE A 125 7.45 2.11 10.78
CA ILE A 125 7.89 2.54 9.45
C ILE A 125 8.83 1.49 8.83
N LEU A 126 9.72 0.88 9.62
CA LEU A 126 10.59 -0.20 9.14
C LEU A 126 9.80 -1.45 8.74
N ALA A 127 8.77 -1.82 9.50
CA ALA A 127 7.87 -2.92 9.15
C ALA A 127 7.15 -2.64 7.81
N THR A 128 6.68 -1.40 7.63
CA THR A 128 6.11 -0.95 6.34
C THR A 128 7.12 -1.12 5.18
N ILE A 129 8.40 -0.79 5.39
CA ILE A 129 9.44 -0.94 4.36
C ILE A 129 9.64 -2.41 3.98
N ASP A 130 9.62 -3.31 4.97
CA ASP A 130 9.74 -4.74 4.73
C ASP A 130 8.56 -5.25 3.88
N ASP A 131 7.32 -4.86 4.21
CA ASP A 131 6.12 -5.22 3.45
C ASP A 131 6.12 -4.65 2.02
N VAL A 132 6.55 -3.40 1.85
CA VAL A 132 6.76 -2.76 0.53
C VAL A 132 7.77 -3.55 -0.30
N THR A 133 8.84 -4.03 0.34
CA THR A 133 9.89 -4.82 -0.33
C THR A 133 9.37 -6.21 -0.71
N GLU A 134 8.58 -6.85 0.15
CA GLU A 134 7.91 -8.12 -0.16
C GLU A 134 6.94 -7.96 -1.33
N ALA A 135 6.12 -6.90 -1.33
CA ALA A 135 5.20 -6.58 -2.41
C ALA A 135 5.96 -6.40 -3.74
N SER A 136 7.03 -5.60 -3.74
CA SER A 136 7.87 -5.36 -4.93
C SER A 136 8.48 -6.66 -5.47
N THR A 137 8.91 -7.56 -4.58
CA THR A 137 9.42 -8.88 -4.96
C THR A 137 8.34 -9.75 -5.59
N ALA A 138 7.14 -9.77 -4.99
CA ALA A 138 5.99 -10.51 -5.52
C ALA A 138 5.54 -9.96 -6.89
N ILE A 139 5.51 -8.64 -7.08
CA ILE A 139 5.23 -8.00 -8.37
C ILE A 139 6.25 -8.43 -9.41
N THR A 140 7.55 -8.38 -9.07
CA THR A 140 8.63 -8.81 -9.97
C THR A 140 8.49 -10.27 -10.40
N ASN A 141 8.12 -11.15 -9.46
CA ASN A 141 7.85 -12.56 -9.78
C ASN A 141 6.61 -12.70 -10.69
N ALA A 142 5.54 -11.94 -10.41
CA ALA A 142 4.36 -11.92 -11.26
C ALA A 142 4.73 -11.58 -12.70
N VAL A 143 5.61 -10.60 -12.96
CA VAL A 143 6.09 -10.30 -14.33
C VAL A 143 6.59 -11.54 -15.06
N LEU A 144 7.42 -12.33 -14.38
CA LEU A 144 8.09 -13.49 -14.94
C LEU A 144 7.11 -14.66 -15.10
N ASP A 145 6.28 -14.90 -14.09
CA ASP A 145 5.36 -16.03 -14.07
C ASP A 145 4.12 -15.77 -14.92
N CYS A 146 3.69 -14.51 -15.06
CA CYS A 146 2.66 -14.11 -15.99
C CYS A 146 3.00 -14.56 -17.39
N GLN A 147 4.27 -14.50 -17.85
CA GLN A 147 4.74 -14.96 -19.19
C GLN A 147 4.64 -16.45 -19.46
N ASN A 148 4.57 -17.26 -18.40
CA ASN A 148 4.74 -18.71 -18.50
C ASN A 148 3.51 -19.48 -17.99
N SER A 149 2.75 -18.92 -17.05
CA SER A 149 1.62 -19.57 -16.40
C SER A 149 0.65 -18.58 -15.78
N GLY A 150 -0.59 -18.56 -16.27
CA GLY A 150 -1.65 -17.72 -15.68
C GLY A 150 -1.95 -18.04 -14.21
N PHE A 151 -1.74 -19.27 -13.74
CA PHE A 151 -2.00 -19.62 -12.33
C PHE A 151 -0.98 -19.00 -11.37
N LYS A 152 0.31 -19.10 -11.68
CA LYS A 152 1.38 -18.53 -10.85
C LYS A 152 1.35 -17.00 -10.86
N CYS A 153 1.10 -16.42 -12.03
CA CYS A 153 0.80 -14.99 -12.20
C CYS A 153 -0.23 -14.49 -11.19
N THR A 154 -1.41 -15.14 -11.13
CA THR A 154 -2.46 -14.77 -10.17
C THR A 154 -1.98 -14.93 -8.72
N GLN A 155 -1.24 -16.01 -8.41
CA GLN A 155 -0.71 -16.23 -7.07
C GLN A 155 0.25 -15.10 -6.64
N ASP A 156 1.17 -14.70 -7.51
CA ASP A 156 2.15 -13.64 -7.22
C ASP A 156 1.48 -12.28 -7.05
N ILE A 157 0.48 -11.97 -7.88
CA ILE A 157 -0.33 -10.74 -7.76
C ILE A 157 -1.11 -10.72 -6.44
N LEU A 158 -1.65 -11.86 -6.00
CA LEU A 158 -2.33 -11.97 -4.71
C LEU A 158 -1.34 -11.78 -3.55
N MET A 159 -0.11 -12.31 -3.65
CA MET A 159 0.93 -12.08 -2.65
C MET A 159 1.33 -10.61 -2.58
N ALA A 160 1.49 -9.95 -3.74
CA ALA A 160 1.74 -8.51 -3.79
C ALA A 160 0.61 -7.70 -3.13
N THR A 161 -0.65 -8.04 -3.43
CA THR A 161 -1.82 -7.37 -2.86
C THR A 161 -1.88 -7.56 -1.34
N LYS A 162 -1.55 -8.75 -0.84
CA LYS A 162 -1.47 -9.05 0.59
C LYS A 162 -0.41 -8.18 1.26
N ALA A 163 0.81 -8.17 0.73
CA ALA A 163 1.91 -7.39 1.28
C ALA A 163 1.60 -5.88 1.26
N LEU A 164 0.97 -5.34 0.22
CA LEU A 164 0.53 -3.93 0.20
C LEU A 164 -0.55 -3.63 1.25
N SER A 165 -1.40 -4.60 1.55
CA SER A 165 -2.43 -4.45 2.61
C SER A 165 -1.80 -4.45 4.00
N GLU A 166 -0.75 -5.25 4.21
CA GLU A 166 0.06 -5.26 5.43
C GLU A 166 0.86 -3.95 5.56
N ALA A 167 1.48 -3.46 4.49
CA ALA A 167 2.12 -2.14 4.47
C ALA A 167 1.14 -1.01 4.84
N GLY A 168 -0.11 -1.08 4.35
CA GLY A 168 -1.16 -0.11 4.71
C GLY A 168 -1.56 -0.16 6.19
N LEU A 169 -1.52 -1.34 6.82
CA LEU A 169 -1.72 -1.51 8.26
C LEU A 169 -0.57 -0.86 9.05
N ASP A 170 0.66 -1.10 8.62
CA ASP A 170 1.85 -0.60 9.33
C ASP A 170 2.01 0.91 9.19
N ILE A 171 1.64 1.49 8.05
CA ILE A 171 1.51 2.95 7.90
C ILE A 171 0.52 3.54 8.90
N LEU A 172 -0.58 2.83 9.15
CA LEU A 172 -1.58 3.29 10.10
C LEU A 172 -1.04 3.25 11.54
N HIS A 173 -0.29 2.20 11.90
CA HIS A 173 0.38 2.13 13.20
C HIS A 173 1.43 3.23 13.33
N ALA A 174 2.30 3.40 12.33
CA ALA A 174 3.28 4.49 12.29
C ALA A 174 2.61 5.86 12.48
N THR A 175 1.52 6.14 11.77
CA THR A 175 0.80 7.43 11.90
C THR A 175 0.22 7.64 13.31
N GLN A 176 -0.11 6.57 14.04
CA GLN A 176 -0.59 6.68 15.41
C GLN A 176 0.54 6.91 16.42
N ASP A 177 1.69 6.32 16.15
CA ASP A 177 2.80 6.28 17.10
C ASP A 177 3.80 7.46 16.94
N CYS A 178 3.84 8.17 15.79
CA CYS A 178 4.84 9.22 15.46
C CYS A 178 4.67 10.66 16.08
#